data_AF-A0A8T4J466-F1
#
_entry.id   AF-A0A8T4J466-F1
#
_cell.length_a   1.000
_cell.length_b   1.000
_cell.length_c   1.000
_cell.angle_alpha   90.00
_cell.angle_beta   90.00
_cell.angle_gamma   90.00
#
_symmetry.space_group_name_H-M   'P 1'
#
loop_
_entity.id
_entity.type
_entity.pdbx_description
1 polymer ?
#
loop_
_entity_poly.entity_id
_entity_poly.type
_entity_poly.pdbx_seq_one_letter_code
_entity_poly.pdbx_strand_id
1 'polypeptide(L)' 'VPYVPFWQVVPFLSRADVGVIPIHHWVNHELALITKFFEYAHARLPLVVSDVRTMARTTRETGQGEVFRAEDVED' A
#
# COMPACT_ATOMS: atom_id res chain seq x y z
N VAL A 1 -4.28 2.35 18.46
CA VAL A 1 -5.71 2.00 18.32
C VAL A 1 -5.93 0.54 18.67
N PRO A 2 -7.11 0.14 19.17
CA PRO A 2 -7.43 -1.25 19.47
C PRO A 2 -7.51 -2.10 18.18
N TYR A 3 -7.51 -3.42 18.33
CA TYR A 3 -7.67 -4.36 17.22
C TYR A 3 -8.98 -4.12 16.46
N VAL A 4 -8.89 -4.11 15.12
CA VAL A 4 -10.04 -3.99 14.23
C VAL A 4 -10.38 -5.38 13.68
N PRO A 5 -11.61 -5.90 13.89
CA PRO A 5 -12.04 -7.16 13.30
C PRO A 5 -11.95 -7.14 11.77
N PHE A 6 -11.60 -8.28 11.15
CA PHE A 6 -11.26 -8.34 9.73
C PHE A 6 -12.34 -7.76 8.79
N TRP A 7 -13.63 -7.94 9.11
CA TRP A 7 -14.74 -7.42 8.30
C TRP A 7 -14.94 -5.90 8.44
N GLN A 8 -14.33 -5.27 9.43
CA GLN A 8 -14.39 -3.81 9.64
C GLN A 8 -13.15 -3.07 9.14
N VAL A 9 -12.13 -3.79 8.68
CA VAL A 9 -10.86 -3.19 8.25
C VAL A 9 -11.08 -2.16 7.15
N VAL A 10 -11.86 -2.49 6.11
CA VAL A 10 -12.08 -1.55 5.00
C VAL A 10 -12.89 -0.32 5.42
N PRO A 11 -14.05 -0.43 6.10
CA PRO A 11 -14.78 0.74 6.62
C PRO A 11 -13.97 1.60 7.60
N PHE A 12 -13.04 1.00 8.33
CA PHE A 12 -12.14 1.72 9.21
C PHE A 12 -11.10 2.51 8.42
N LEU A 13 -10.44 1.87 7.45
CA LEU A 13 -9.40 2.47 6.61
C LEU A 13 -9.94 3.55 5.67
N SER A 14 -11.19 3.43 5.19
CA SER A 14 -11.80 4.38 4.24
C SER A 14 -12.02 5.80 4.81
N ARG A 15 -11.65 6.03 6.07
CA ARG A 15 -11.68 7.35 6.72
C ARG A 15 -10.35 8.08 6.64
N ALA A 16 -9.28 7.40 6.23
CA ALA A 16 -7.98 8.01 6.00
C ALA A 16 -7.98 8.76 4.65
N ASP A 17 -7.03 9.68 4.49
CA ASP A 17 -6.83 10.41 3.24
C ASP A 17 -5.91 9.64 2.27
N VAL A 18 -4.98 8.83 2.79
CA VAL A 18 -3.94 8.12 2.02
C VAL A 18 -3.55 6.80 2.68
N GLY A 19 -3.23 5.79 1.86
CA GLY A 19 -2.65 4.53 2.31
C GLY A 19 -1.15 4.45 2.02
N VAL A 20 -0.31 4.31 3.05
CA VAL A 20 1.16 4.23 2.89
C VAL A 20 1.66 2.80 3.10
N ILE A 21 2.51 2.30 2.21
CA ILE A 21 3.14 0.98 2.28
C ILE A 21 4.68 1.11 2.15
N PRO A 22 5.40 1.38 3.27
CA PRO A 22 6.85 1.61 3.27
C PRO A 22 7.64 0.32 3.52
N ILE A 23 7.38 -0.73 2.75
CA ILE A 23 8.07 -2.02 2.96
C ILE A 23 9.39 -2.07 2.19
N HIS A 24 10.38 -2.77 2.73
CA HIS A 24 11.68 -2.91 2.08
C HIS A 24 11.65 -4.05 1.05
N HIS A 25 12.72 -4.14 0.27
CA HIS A 25 12.93 -5.20 -0.72
C HIS A 25 13.13 -6.56 -0.06
N TRP A 26 12.10 -7.40 -0.17
CA TRP A 26 12.13 -8.80 0.25
C TRP A 26 11.60 -9.68 -0.88
N VAL A 27 12.21 -10.85 -1.10
CA VAL A 27 11.90 -11.73 -2.24
C VAL A 27 10.40 -11.98 -2.43
N ASN A 28 9.67 -12.18 -1.33
CA ASN A 28 8.22 -12.41 -1.37
C ASN A 28 7.42 -11.17 -1.85
N HIS A 29 7.84 -9.95 -1.49
CA HIS A 29 7.16 -8.71 -1.89
C HIS A 29 7.53 -8.28 -3.32
N GLU A 30 8.66 -8.75 -3.84
CA GLU A 30 9.04 -8.52 -5.23
C GLU A 30 8.16 -9.31 -6.22
N LEU A 31 7.57 -10.42 -5.78
CA LEU A 31 6.83 -11.35 -6.63
C LEU A 31 5.30 -11.17 -6.58
N ALA A 32 4.76 -10.68 -5.47
CA ALA A 32 3.32 -10.60 -5.25
C ALA A 32 2.91 -9.30 -4.54
N LEU A 33 1.69 -8.85 -4.83
CA LEU A 33 1.04 -7.80 -4.05
C LEU A 33 0.66 -8.33 -2.67
N ILE A 34 0.93 -7.54 -1.63
CA ILE A 34 0.55 -7.87 -0.26
C ILE A 34 -0.92 -7.58 0.00
N THR A 35 -1.51 -8.21 1.00
CA THR A 35 -2.93 -8.00 1.39
C THR A 35 -3.26 -6.54 1.64
N LYS A 36 -2.36 -5.78 2.28
CA LYS A 36 -2.57 -4.36 2.63
C LYS A 36 -2.80 -3.49 1.38
N PHE A 37 -2.19 -3.85 0.25
CA PHE A 37 -2.40 -3.16 -1.03
C PHE A 37 -3.86 -3.26 -1.47
N PHE A 38 -4.43 -4.46 -1.42
CA PHE A 38 -5.82 -4.70 -1.78
C PHE A 38 -6.80 -4.09 -0.78
N GLU A 39 -6.47 -4.10 0.51
CA GLU A 39 -7.29 -3.45 1.53
C GLU A 39 -7.39 -1.94 1.31
N TYR A 40 -6.29 -1.26 0.98
CA TYR A 40 -6.29 0.18 0.67
C TYR A 40 -7.01 0.50 -0.64
N ALA A 41 -6.79 -0.31 -1.68
CA ALA A 41 -7.52 -0.18 -2.93
C ALA A 41 -9.04 -0.37 -2.73
N HIS A 42 -9.46 -1.35 -1.93
CA HIS A 42 -10.87 -1.57 -1.62
C HIS A 42 -11.48 -0.44 -0.77
N ALA A 43 -10.67 0.18 0.09
CA ALA A 43 -11.01 1.38 0.83
C ALA A 43 -11.02 2.68 -0.01
N ARG A 44 -10.66 2.59 -1.31
CA ARG A 44 -10.56 3.71 -2.26
C ARG A 44 -9.57 4.79 -1.83
N LEU A 45 -8.50 4.40 -1.16
CA LEU A 45 -7.42 5.31 -0.80
C LEU A 45 -6.43 5.44 -1.96
N PRO A 46 -5.95 6.64 -2.29
CA PRO A 46 -4.73 6.76 -3.07
C PRO A 46 -3.56 6.11 -2.31
N LEU A 47 -2.66 5.45 -3.03
CA LEU A 47 -1.56 4.71 -2.43
C LEU A 47 -0.23 5.45 -2.57
N VAL A 48 0.59 5.42 -1.52
CA VAL A 48 2.01 5.82 -1.56
C VAL A 48 2.82 4.58 -1.18
N VAL A 49 3.54 4.01 -2.13
CA VAL A 49 4.22 2.71 -1.93
C VAL A 49 5.71 2.82 -2.19
N SER A 50 6.51 2.02 -1.48
CA SER A 50 7.92 1.88 -1.81
C SER A 50 8.12 1.27 -3.20
N ASP A 51 9.30 1.45 -3.77
CA ASP A 51 9.67 1.03 -5.12
C ASP A 51 9.90 -0.50 -5.29
N VAL A 52 9.39 -1.31 -4.36
CA VAL A 52 9.27 -2.77 -4.48
C VAL A 52 8.55 -3.12 -5.78
N ARG A 53 9.18 -3.95 -6.62
CA ARG A 53 8.88 -4.07 -8.06
C ARG A 53 7.40 -4.26 -8.36
N THR A 54 6.76 -5.24 -7.73
CA THR A 54 5.38 -5.61 -8.08
C THR A 54 4.39 -4.53 -7.64
N MET A 55 4.59 -3.91 -6.47
CA MET A 55 3.75 -2.80 -6.01
C MET A 55 3.96 -1.54 -6.83
N ALA A 56 5.23 -1.18 -7.08
CA ALA A 56 5.60 -0.01 -7.86
C ALA A 56 5.06 -0.09 -9.30
N ARG A 57 5.21 -1.26 -9.95
CA ARG A 57 4.64 -1.52 -11.27
C ARG A 57 3.13 -1.37 -11.25
N THR A 58 2.45 -2.08 -10.35
CA THR A 58 0.97 -2.08 -10.30
C THR A 58 0.43 -0.68 -10.02
N THR A 59 1.03 0.07 -9.10
CA THR A 59 0.62 1.44 -8.76
C THR A 59 0.71 2.36 -9.96
N ARG A 60 1.81 2.29 -10.72
CA ARG A 60 2.00 3.08 -11.95
C ARG A 60 1.06 2.65 -13.07
N GLU A 61 0.87 1.35 -13.29
CA GLU A 61 0.00 0.81 -14.34
C GLU A 61 -1.48 1.16 -14.12
N THR A 62 -1.92 1.19 -12.86
CA THR A 62 -3.31 1.51 -12.49
C THR A 62 -3.56 3.00 -12.28
N GLY A 63 -2.51 3.80 -12.09
CA GLY A 63 -2.61 5.23 -11.81
C GLY A 63 -3.22 5.55 -10.43
N GLN A 64 -3.20 4.59 -9.50
CA GLN A 64 -3.89 4.72 -8.21
C GLN A 64 -3.03 5.35 -7.09
N GLY A 65 -1.87 5.93 -7.42
CA GLY A 65 -0.95 6.43 -6.41
C GLY A 65 0.43 6.83 -6.90
N GLU A 66 1.32 7.04 -5.93
CA GLU A 66 2.70 7.50 -6.06
C GLU A 66 3.68 6.41 -5.57
N VAL A 67 4.93 6.48 -6.04
CA VAL A 67 5.98 5.53 -5.66
C VAL A 67 7.21 6.30 -5.17
N PHE A 68 7.74 5.93 -4.01
CA PHE A 68 8.95 6.50 -3.41
C PHE A 68 10.04 5.43 -3.23
N ARG A 69 11.29 5.85 -3.03
CA ARG A 69 12.43 4.95 -2.78
C ARG A 69 12.35 4.32 -1.40
N ALA A 70 12.45 2.98 -1.34
CA ALA A 70 12.56 2.30 -0.07
C ALA A 70 13.78 2.80 0.72
N GLU A 71 13.60 2.96 2.04
CA GLU A 71 14.66 3.36 2.99
C GLU A 71 15.17 4.81 2.83
N ASP A 72 14.58 5.60 1.92
CA ASP A 72 14.78 7.05 1.82
C ASP A 72 13.64 7.79 2.55
N VAL A 73 13.98 8.53 3.61
CA VAL A 73 12.99 9.27 4.42
C VAL A 73 12.71 10.65 3.82
N GLU A 74 13.58 11.14 2.94
CA GLU A 74 13.49 12.48 2.34
C GLU A 74 12.78 12.48 0.98
N ASP A 75 12.47 11.30 0.44
CA ASP A 75 11.67 11.09 -0.80
C ASP A 75 10.17 11.02 -0.49
#